data_AF-U4UVL8-F1
#
_entry.id   AF-U4UVL8-F1
#
_cell.length_a   1.000
_cell.length_b   1.000
_cell.length_c   1.000
_cell.angle_alpha   90.00
_cell.angle_beta   90.00
_cell.angle_gamma   90.00
#
_symmetry.space_group_name_H-M   'P 1'
#
loop_
_entity.id
_entity.type
_entity.pdbx_description
1 polymer ?
#
loop_
_entity_poly.entity_id
_entity_poly.type
_entity_poly.pdbx_seq_one_letter_code
_entity_poly.pdbx_strand_id
1 'polypeptide(L)'
;MSQTFKFKDEQDLAGFVQERVDPVFITGGQTRGVDLKHDRVDMTGLSGVVDYEPGALTMVAKAGTTLQHIEEVLKAEGQQLAFEPTILNTALGTSGASTIGGVLATNASGPRRIQAGAARDFLLGVRYVDGHGNVIKNGGRVMKNVTGYDIVKLMAGSWGTLGLLSEVSFKVLPMPTAQATLVISGINADVAVDVMSASLNTAFDVTGVAYDIAAQCAYVRLEGFEQSVKYRTKSLIDTLTVDREIAVLENDDSAAAWSSIRMLSAISNQRGDLWKISVRPTDGPQIVQKLGLISGIMDWSGGLIWAKMDAGKTARDILGDIEGHAINLSAKTGLKFSNTNPALAHLQGALREKFDPKGIFNPGLMG
;
A
#
# COMPACT_ATOMS: atom_id res chain seq x y z
N MET A 1 25.15 0.09 21.00
CA MET A 1 24.96 0.43 19.57
C MET A 1 24.16 -0.71 18.95
N SER A 2 23.08 -0.43 18.22
CA SER A 2 22.31 -1.46 17.52
C SER A 2 23.14 -2.02 16.37
N GLN A 3 23.26 -3.34 16.28
CA GLN A 3 23.95 -4.02 15.17
C GLN A 3 23.02 -4.11 13.95
N THR A 4 23.58 -4.26 12.75
CA THR A 4 22.81 -4.61 11.54
C THR A 4 23.30 -5.93 11.00
N PHE A 5 22.37 -6.88 10.88
CA PHE A 5 22.56 -8.19 10.25
C PHE A 5 21.97 -8.18 8.85
N LYS A 6 22.69 -8.78 7.90
CA LYS A 6 22.28 -8.84 6.49
C LYS A 6 22.65 -10.21 5.92
N PHE A 7 21.65 -10.92 5.43
CA PHE A 7 21.79 -12.29 4.96
C PHE A 7 21.59 -12.37 3.46
N LYS A 8 22.31 -13.28 2.80
CA LYS A 8 22.16 -13.57 1.36
C LYS A 8 21.43 -14.88 1.09
N ASP A 9 21.34 -15.71 2.13
CA ASP A 9 20.69 -17.01 2.12
C ASP A 9 19.62 -17.09 3.22
N GLU A 10 18.57 -17.86 2.95
CA GLU A 10 17.44 -18.03 3.85
C GLU A 10 17.78 -18.92 5.06
N GLN A 11 18.68 -19.89 4.90
CA GLN A 11 19.08 -20.79 5.99
C GLN A 11 19.96 -20.07 7.02
N ASP A 12 20.84 -19.16 6.57
CA ASP A 12 21.61 -18.33 7.51
C ASP A 12 20.68 -17.43 8.34
N LEU A 13 19.63 -16.89 7.70
CA LEU A 13 18.60 -16.11 8.39
C LEU A 13 17.83 -16.97 9.40
N ALA A 14 17.47 -18.20 9.02
CA ALA A 14 16.79 -19.16 9.87
C ALA A 14 17.64 -19.53 11.10
N GLY A 15 18.92 -19.86 10.90
CA GLY A 15 19.86 -20.13 11.99
C GLY A 15 20.02 -18.95 12.95
N PHE A 16 20.11 -17.73 12.41
CA PHE A 16 20.14 -16.51 13.23
C PHE A 16 18.89 -16.40 14.12
N VAL A 17 17.68 -16.58 13.56
CA VAL A 17 16.43 -16.49 14.31
C VAL A 17 16.29 -17.61 15.35
N GLN A 18 16.77 -18.81 15.04
CA GLN A 18 16.75 -19.95 15.95
C GLN A 18 17.53 -19.66 17.24
N GLU A 19 18.70 -19.01 17.13
CA GLU A 19 19.55 -18.65 18.27
C GLU A 19 19.17 -17.31 18.91
N ARG A 20 18.44 -16.45 18.19
CA ARG A 20 18.09 -15.12 18.67
C ARG A 20 17.13 -15.15 19.84
N VAL A 21 17.42 -14.33 20.85
CA VAL A 21 16.56 -14.07 22.02
C VAL A 21 16.19 -12.59 22.16
N ASP A 22 17.07 -11.68 21.71
CA ASP A 22 16.80 -10.25 21.79
C ASP A 22 15.94 -9.77 20.61
N PRO A 23 15.06 -8.77 20.81
CA PRO A 23 14.26 -8.26 19.72
C PRO A 23 15.08 -7.68 18.56
N VAL A 24 14.45 -7.67 17.39
CA VAL A 24 15.00 -7.17 16.15
C VAL A 24 14.01 -6.26 15.43
N PHE A 25 14.57 -5.23 14.79
CA PHE A 25 13.90 -4.37 13.84
C PHE A 25 14.12 -4.90 12.42
N ILE A 26 13.08 -5.47 11.84
CA ILE A 26 13.09 -6.01 10.48
C ILE A 26 12.89 -4.86 9.50
N THR A 27 13.81 -4.74 8.55
CA THR A 27 13.84 -3.66 7.58
C THR A 27 14.03 -4.19 6.16
N GLY A 28 13.37 -3.57 5.19
CA GLY A 28 13.77 -3.64 3.79
C GLY A 28 14.37 -2.30 3.40
N GLY A 29 13.66 -1.58 2.53
CA GLY A 29 14.05 -0.25 2.05
C GLY A 29 14.01 0.90 3.06
N GLN A 30 13.53 0.69 4.29
CA GLN A 30 13.30 1.74 5.29
C GLN A 30 12.47 2.94 4.79
N THR A 31 11.46 2.69 3.95
CA THR A 31 10.59 3.71 3.33
C THR A 31 9.23 3.88 4.01
N ARG A 32 9.11 3.41 5.26
CA ARG A 32 7.83 3.29 5.99
C ARG A 32 7.80 4.04 7.34
N GLY A 33 8.80 4.89 7.59
CA GLY A 33 8.82 5.78 8.76
C GLY A 33 8.82 5.07 10.11
N VAL A 34 9.36 3.85 10.18
CA VAL A 34 9.54 3.08 11.43
C VAL A 34 11.01 3.19 11.84
N ASP A 35 11.27 3.39 13.14
CA ASP A 35 12.60 3.48 13.72
C ASP A 35 12.58 2.86 15.13
N LEU A 36 12.60 1.53 15.19
CA LEU A 36 12.65 0.79 16.45
C LEU A 36 14.10 0.71 16.95
N LYS A 37 14.30 0.90 18.26
CA LYS A 37 15.64 0.89 18.89
C LYS A 37 16.08 -0.52 19.27
N HIS A 38 16.22 -1.38 18.26
CA HIS A 38 16.69 -2.76 18.37
C HIS A 38 17.78 -3.04 17.33
N ASP A 39 18.44 -4.19 17.44
CA ASP A 39 19.30 -4.65 16.34
C ASP A 39 18.47 -4.83 15.08
N ARG A 40 19.08 -4.56 13.92
CA ARG A 40 18.38 -4.54 12.64
C ARG A 40 18.65 -5.81 11.87
N VAL A 41 17.60 -6.37 11.28
CA VAL A 41 17.72 -7.36 10.20
C VAL A 41 17.39 -6.64 8.88
N ASP A 42 18.39 -6.45 8.03
CA ASP A 42 18.28 -5.84 6.71
C ASP A 42 18.00 -6.92 5.66
N MET A 43 16.75 -6.96 5.20
CA MET A 43 16.26 -7.92 4.21
C MET A 43 16.75 -7.65 2.80
N THR A 44 17.39 -6.50 2.51
CA THR A 44 17.86 -6.16 1.16
C THR A 44 18.99 -7.08 0.65
N GLY A 45 19.57 -7.93 1.52
CA GLY A 45 20.53 -8.96 1.11
C GLY A 45 19.87 -10.14 0.37
N LEU A 46 18.59 -10.40 0.64
CA LEU A 46 17.78 -11.38 -0.08
C LEU A 46 17.13 -10.71 -1.29
N SER A 47 17.92 -10.43 -2.34
CA SER A 47 17.48 -9.72 -3.54
C SER A 47 17.64 -10.55 -4.81
N GLY A 48 16.77 -10.30 -5.79
CA GLY A 48 16.79 -10.91 -7.13
C GLY A 48 15.45 -11.53 -7.50
N VAL A 49 15.12 -11.46 -8.79
CA VAL A 49 14.03 -12.26 -9.38
C VAL A 49 14.49 -13.71 -9.41
N VAL A 50 13.68 -14.60 -8.82
CA VAL A 50 13.94 -16.04 -8.75
C VAL A 50 13.36 -16.72 -9.99
N ASP A 51 12.17 -16.31 -10.40
CA ASP A 51 11.47 -16.84 -11.56
C ASP A 51 10.48 -15.80 -12.09
N TYR A 52 10.29 -15.75 -13.40
CA TYR A 52 9.30 -14.88 -14.02
C TYR A 52 8.74 -15.56 -15.26
N GLU A 53 7.42 -15.76 -15.26
CA GLU A 53 6.68 -16.33 -16.37
C GLU A 53 5.72 -15.28 -16.95
N PRO A 54 6.16 -14.44 -17.92
CA PRO A 54 5.33 -13.36 -18.48
C PRO A 54 4.01 -13.86 -19.05
N GLY A 55 4.02 -15.02 -19.73
CA GLY A 55 2.82 -15.63 -20.30
C GLY A 55 1.82 -16.13 -19.25
N ALA A 56 2.29 -16.46 -18.04
CA ALA A 56 1.44 -16.85 -16.92
C ALA A 56 1.04 -15.65 -16.02
N LEU A 57 1.61 -14.46 -16.27
CA LEU A 57 1.44 -13.26 -15.45
C LEU A 57 1.82 -13.50 -13.98
N THR A 58 2.88 -14.27 -13.73
CA THR A 58 3.37 -14.54 -12.37
C THR A 58 4.86 -14.32 -12.23
N MET A 59 5.28 -13.77 -11.09
CA MET A 59 6.67 -13.53 -10.74
C MET A 59 6.96 -14.07 -9.34
N VAL A 60 8.16 -14.62 -9.17
CA VAL A 60 8.75 -15.02 -7.88
C VAL A 60 10.00 -14.19 -7.67
N ALA A 61 10.09 -13.48 -6.55
CA ALA A 61 11.25 -12.66 -6.23
C ALA A 61 11.62 -12.79 -4.75
N LYS A 62 12.92 -12.65 -4.46
CA LYS A 62 13.37 -12.53 -3.08
C LYS A 62 12.84 -11.22 -2.48
N ALA A 63 12.45 -11.25 -1.21
CA ALA A 63 11.70 -10.18 -0.56
C ALA A 63 12.46 -8.84 -0.45
N GLY A 64 13.79 -8.88 -0.47
CA GLY A 64 14.68 -7.72 -0.48
C GLY A 64 14.85 -7.06 -1.85
N THR A 65 14.27 -7.62 -2.92
CA THR A 65 14.33 -7.02 -4.26
C THR A 65 13.64 -5.65 -4.27
N THR A 66 14.30 -4.65 -4.85
CA THR A 66 13.76 -3.29 -4.89
C THR A 66 12.51 -3.24 -5.78
N LEU A 67 11.53 -2.44 -5.38
CA LEU A 67 10.31 -2.22 -6.14
C LEU A 67 10.62 -1.67 -7.53
N GLN A 68 11.60 -0.77 -7.62
CA GLN A 68 12.08 -0.22 -8.89
C GLN A 68 12.55 -1.34 -9.83
N HIS A 69 13.38 -2.28 -9.35
CA HIS A 69 13.86 -3.38 -10.20
C HIS A 69 12.70 -4.28 -10.67
N ILE A 70 11.72 -4.54 -9.80
CA ILE A 70 10.51 -5.27 -10.19
C ILE A 70 9.76 -4.52 -11.30
N GLU A 71 9.51 -3.22 -11.14
CA GLU A 71 8.81 -2.40 -12.13
C GLU A 71 9.57 -2.33 -13.46
N GLU A 72 10.90 -2.25 -13.45
CA GLU A 72 11.75 -2.28 -14.65
C GLU A 72 11.63 -3.62 -15.41
N VAL A 73 11.71 -4.75 -14.70
CA VAL A 73 11.57 -6.09 -15.29
C VAL A 73 10.17 -6.27 -15.89
N LEU A 74 9.13 -5.82 -15.19
CA LEU A 74 7.76 -5.92 -15.68
C LEU A 74 7.52 -5.03 -16.90
N LYS A 75 8.03 -3.79 -16.87
CA LYS A 75 7.88 -2.84 -17.98
C LYS A 75 8.50 -3.37 -19.27
N ALA A 76 9.63 -4.09 -19.19
CA ALA A 76 10.27 -4.71 -20.34
C ALA A 76 9.36 -5.72 -21.07
N GLU A 77 8.43 -6.34 -20.35
CA GLU A 77 7.43 -7.29 -20.88
C GLU A 77 6.05 -6.65 -21.09
N GLY A 78 5.93 -5.31 -20.97
CA GLY A 78 4.65 -4.61 -21.07
C GLY A 78 3.68 -4.98 -19.94
N GLN A 79 4.20 -5.23 -18.75
CA GLN A 79 3.43 -5.63 -17.56
C GLN A 79 3.66 -4.67 -16.39
N GLN A 80 2.80 -4.75 -15.38
CA GLN A 80 2.80 -3.90 -14.21
C GLN A 80 2.25 -4.60 -12.96
N LEU A 81 2.54 -4.03 -11.79
CA LEU A 81 1.88 -4.40 -10.54
C LEU A 81 0.46 -3.83 -10.50
N ALA A 82 -0.52 -4.70 -10.28
CA ALA A 82 -1.94 -4.33 -10.31
C ALA A 82 -2.37 -3.32 -9.23
N PHE A 83 -1.67 -3.30 -8.10
CA PHE A 83 -2.09 -2.55 -6.91
C PHE A 83 -1.35 -1.22 -6.75
N GLU A 84 -0.46 -0.85 -7.68
CA GLU A 84 0.22 0.46 -7.75
C GLU A 84 0.74 0.98 -6.38
N PRO A 85 1.76 0.36 -5.77
CA PRO A 85 2.13 0.64 -4.37
C PRO A 85 2.40 2.12 -4.09
N THR A 86 1.73 2.73 -3.11
CA THR A 86 2.03 4.12 -2.69
C THR A 86 3.50 4.28 -2.33
N ILE A 87 4.12 5.36 -2.84
CA ILE A 87 5.52 5.70 -2.61
C ILE A 87 5.56 6.78 -1.52
N LEU A 88 6.03 6.42 -0.33
CA LEU A 88 5.97 7.28 0.86
C LEU A 88 7.26 8.05 1.13
N ASN A 89 8.29 7.83 0.33
CA ASN A 89 9.64 8.33 0.56
C ASN A 89 9.69 9.83 0.82
N THR A 90 9.15 10.61 -0.10
CA THR A 90 9.16 12.07 -0.03
C THR A 90 8.31 12.56 1.14
N ALA A 91 7.08 12.05 1.28
CA ALA A 91 6.17 12.44 2.35
C ALA A 91 6.70 12.14 3.76
N LEU A 92 7.50 11.07 3.92
CA LEU A 92 8.13 10.68 5.19
C LEU A 92 9.59 11.17 5.34
N GLY A 93 10.17 11.82 4.32
CA GLY A 93 11.56 12.26 4.35
C GLY A 93 12.59 11.12 4.42
N THR A 94 12.29 9.95 3.84
CA THR A 94 13.19 8.78 3.85
C THR A 94 13.88 8.59 2.50
N SER A 95 15.15 8.19 2.50
CA SER A 95 15.99 8.07 1.29
C SER A 95 16.19 6.66 0.73
N GLY A 96 15.69 5.61 1.40
CA GLY A 96 15.90 4.22 0.95
C GLY A 96 14.98 3.79 -0.20
N ALA A 97 15.20 2.60 -0.76
CA ALA A 97 14.39 2.08 -1.88
C ALA A 97 13.42 1.00 -1.39
N SER A 98 12.11 1.21 -1.55
CA SER A 98 11.09 0.23 -1.15
C SER A 98 11.39 -1.15 -1.74
N THR A 99 11.22 -2.22 -0.96
CA THR A 99 11.39 -3.61 -1.44
C THR A 99 10.04 -4.26 -1.64
N ILE A 100 9.96 -5.27 -2.52
CA ILE A 100 8.71 -5.99 -2.79
C ILE A 100 8.17 -6.69 -1.54
N GLY A 101 9.05 -7.26 -0.71
CA GLY A 101 8.68 -7.82 0.59
C GLY A 101 8.10 -6.77 1.54
N GLY A 102 8.68 -5.56 1.57
CA GLY A 102 8.15 -4.46 2.37
C GLY A 102 6.80 -3.95 1.85
N VAL A 103 6.61 -3.88 0.54
CA VAL A 103 5.34 -3.54 -0.10
C VAL A 103 4.24 -4.52 0.32
N LEU A 104 4.51 -5.82 0.26
CA LEU A 104 3.55 -6.87 0.63
C LEU A 104 3.33 -6.95 2.14
N ALA A 105 4.39 -6.92 2.95
CA ALA A 105 4.30 -6.92 4.41
C ALA A 105 3.51 -5.72 4.95
N THR A 106 3.48 -4.59 4.23
CA THR A 106 2.67 -3.41 4.57
C THR A 106 1.33 -3.35 3.83
N ASN A 107 1.03 -4.33 2.97
CA ASN A 107 -0.13 -4.37 2.07
C ASN A 107 -0.32 -3.02 1.32
N ALA A 108 0.80 -2.44 0.85
CA ALA A 108 0.82 -1.12 0.24
C ALA A 108 0.14 -1.16 -1.13
N SER A 109 -0.99 -0.46 -1.25
CA SER A 109 -1.81 -0.40 -2.46
C SER A 109 -2.20 1.06 -2.71
N GLY A 110 -2.13 1.50 -3.96
CA GLY A 110 -2.50 2.84 -4.41
C GLY A 110 -3.86 2.89 -5.10
N PRO A 111 -4.06 3.83 -6.03
CA PRO A 111 -5.39 4.19 -6.52
C PRO A 111 -6.13 3.08 -7.29
N ARG A 112 -5.42 2.21 -8.03
CA ARG A 112 -6.06 1.08 -8.71
C ARG A 112 -6.70 0.05 -7.79
N ARG A 113 -6.41 0.09 -6.47
CA ARG A 113 -6.94 -0.89 -5.52
C ARG A 113 -8.45 -1.08 -5.62
N ILE A 114 -9.20 0.00 -5.83
CA ILE A 114 -10.67 -0.05 -5.85
C ILE A 114 -11.21 -0.95 -6.97
N GLN A 115 -10.49 -1.04 -8.09
CA GLN A 115 -10.88 -1.81 -9.26
C GLN A 115 -10.13 -3.15 -9.37
N ALA A 116 -8.82 -3.15 -9.12
CA ALA A 116 -7.98 -4.34 -9.31
C ALA A 116 -7.83 -5.19 -8.05
N GLY A 117 -7.95 -4.61 -6.85
CA GLY A 117 -7.67 -5.25 -5.57
C GLY A 117 -6.36 -4.79 -4.90
N ALA A 118 -6.16 -5.21 -3.66
CA ALA A 118 -5.00 -4.84 -2.85
C ALA A 118 -3.78 -5.72 -3.15
N ALA A 119 -2.59 -5.28 -2.71
CA ALA A 119 -1.35 -6.08 -2.84
C ALA A 119 -1.49 -7.52 -2.33
N ARG A 120 -2.23 -7.70 -1.23
CA ARG A 120 -2.59 -9.00 -0.66
C ARG A 120 -3.34 -9.92 -1.64
N ASP A 121 -4.19 -9.37 -2.50
CA ASP A 121 -5.05 -10.13 -3.40
C ASP A 121 -4.28 -10.67 -4.63
N PHE A 122 -3.10 -10.09 -4.89
CA PHE A 122 -2.17 -10.54 -5.94
C PHE A 122 -1.07 -11.45 -5.40
N LEU A 123 -0.96 -11.64 -4.09
CA LEU A 123 0.03 -12.53 -3.49
C LEU A 123 -0.43 -13.99 -3.61
N LEU A 124 0.40 -14.83 -4.23
CA LEU A 124 0.14 -16.24 -4.53
C LEU A 124 0.79 -17.19 -3.51
N GLY A 125 1.92 -16.76 -2.96
CA GLY A 125 2.74 -17.58 -2.09
C GLY A 125 3.85 -16.78 -1.44
N VAL A 126 4.34 -17.33 -0.33
CA VAL A 126 5.39 -16.75 0.49
C VAL A 126 6.34 -17.85 0.97
N ARG A 127 7.61 -17.48 1.10
CA ARG A 127 8.56 -18.14 1.99
C ARG A 127 8.92 -17.16 3.11
N TYR A 128 8.97 -17.65 4.33
CA TYR A 128 9.33 -16.84 5.48
C TYR A 128 9.98 -17.65 6.59
N VAL A 129 10.73 -16.96 7.44
CA VAL A 129 11.28 -17.50 8.69
C VAL A 129 10.36 -17.09 9.84
N ASP A 130 9.82 -18.07 10.59
CA ASP A 130 9.03 -17.83 11.81
C ASP A 130 9.91 -17.59 13.04
N GLY A 131 9.33 -17.25 14.20
CA GLY A 131 10.10 -16.96 15.43
C GLY A 131 10.78 -18.18 16.06
N HIS A 132 10.55 -19.38 15.54
CA HIS A 132 11.32 -20.58 15.90
C HIS A 132 12.56 -20.76 15.04
N GLY A 133 12.71 -19.98 13.96
CA GLY A 133 13.76 -20.16 12.96
C GLY A 133 13.41 -21.21 11.91
N ASN A 134 12.13 -21.60 11.77
CA ASN A 134 11.72 -22.53 10.72
C ASN A 134 11.50 -21.78 9.40
N VAL A 135 11.99 -22.35 8.31
CA VAL A 135 11.65 -21.91 6.96
C VAL A 135 10.30 -22.50 6.55
N ILE A 136 9.29 -21.64 6.44
CA ILE A 136 7.92 -22.02 6.06
C ILE A 136 7.64 -21.56 4.64
N LYS A 137 7.15 -22.49 3.82
CA LYS A 137 6.58 -22.20 2.49
C LYS A 137 5.08 -22.37 2.54
N ASN A 138 4.33 -21.35 2.13
CA ASN A 138 2.88 -21.42 2.01
C ASN A 138 2.41 -20.78 0.69
N GLY A 139 1.35 -21.32 0.11
CA GLY A 139 0.92 -20.94 -1.23
C GLY A 139 1.76 -21.56 -2.33
N GLY A 140 1.64 -21.02 -3.54
CA GLY A 140 2.31 -21.57 -4.71
C GLY A 140 2.42 -20.56 -5.85
N ARG A 141 2.65 -21.07 -7.05
CA ARG A 141 2.66 -20.29 -8.30
C ARG A 141 1.32 -20.38 -9.04
N VAL A 142 0.40 -21.19 -8.51
CA VAL A 142 -0.87 -21.52 -9.16
C VAL A 142 -1.97 -20.56 -8.72
N MET A 143 -2.84 -20.22 -9.67
CA MET A 143 -3.94 -19.26 -9.48
C MET A 143 -5.00 -19.72 -8.48
N LYS A 144 -5.13 -21.04 -8.27
CA LYS A 144 -6.06 -21.64 -7.32
C LYS A 144 -5.29 -22.43 -6.26
N ASN A 145 -5.49 -22.05 -5.01
CA ASN A 145 -5.03 -22.78 -3.85
C ASN A 145 -6.23 -22.97 -2.91
N VAL A 146 -6.65 -24.22 -2.68
CA VAL A 146 -7.89 -24.56 -1.96
C VAL A 146 -7.65 -25.40 -0.70
N THR A 147 -6.41 -25.47 -0.23
CA THR A 147 -6.03 -26.32 0.90
C THR A 147 -5.52 -25.49 2.09
N GLY A 148 -6.13 -25.72 3.25
CA GLY A 148 -5.71 -25.15 4.53
C GLY A 148 -6.02 -23.66 4.69
N TYR A 149 -5.39 -23.05 5.70
CA TYR A 149 -5.50 -21.62 5.96
C TYR A 149 -4.63 -20.81 5.00
N ASP A 150 -5.16 -19.66 4.56
CA ASP A 150 -4.47 -18.74 3.67
C ASP A 150 -3.46 -17.87 4.46
N ILE A 151 -2.32 -18.47 4.80
CA ILE A 151 -1.23 -17.78 5.51
C ILE A 151 -0.61 -16.70 4.61
N VAL A 152 -0.64 -16.90 3.28
CA VAL A 152 -0.22 -15.90 2.30
C VAL A 152 -0.89 -14.55 2.57
N LYS A 153 -2.23 -14.55 2.70
CA LYS A 153 -2.98 -13.34 2.98
C LYS A 153 -2.76 -12.78 4.39
N LEU A 154 -2.46 -13.64 5.36
CA LEU A 154 -2.14 -13.22 6.73
C LEU A 154 -0.79 -12.47 6.79
N MET A 155 0.20 -12.90 6.01
CA MET A 155 1.52 -12.24 5.98
C MET A 155 1.45 -10.85 5.36
N ALA A 156 0.52 -10.62 4.43
CA ALA A 156 0.30 -9.32 3.83
C ALA A 156 -0.35 -8.35 4.83
N GLY A 157 0.35 -7.28 5.17
CA GLY A 157 -0.07 -6.35 6.22
C GLY A 157 0.36 -6.76 7.63
N SER A 158 1.25 -7.75 7.80
CA SER A 158 1.82 -8.16 9.10
C SER A 158 2.94 -7.24 9.60
N TRP A 159 3.49 -6.38 8.74
CA TRP A 159 4.62 -5.49 9.04
C TRP A 159 5.83 -6.23 9.66
N GLY A 160 6.03 -7.49 9.29
CA GLY A 160 7.13 -8.33 9.78
C GLY A 160 6.94 -8.88 11.19
N THR A 161 5.81 -8.62 11.85
CA THR A 161 5.54 -9.09 13.23
C THR A 161 5.20 -10.58 13.31
N LEU A 162 4.93 -11.22 12.17
CA LEU A 162 4.58 -12.65 12.07
C LEU A 162 5.69 -13.49 11.41
N GLY A 163 6.80 -12.87 11.00
CA GLY A 163 7.89 -13.58 10.33
C GLY A 163 8.63 -12.71 9.31
N LEU A 164 9.82 -13.19 8.94
CA LEU A 164 10.69 -12.52 7.97
C LEU A 164 10.45 -13.11 6.58
N LEU A 165 9.73 -12.38 5.73
CA LEU A 165 9.54 -12.74 4.32
C LEU A 165 10.90 -12.82 3.62
N SER A 166 11.22 -13.97 3.05
CA SER A 166 12.46 -14.24 2.29
C SER A 166 12.21 -14.26 0.78
N GLU A 167 11.04 -14.74 0.36
CA GLU A 167 10.59 -14.84 -1.03
C GLU A 167 9.08 -14.62 -1.13
N VAL A 168 8.64 -14.02 -2.23
CA VAL A 168 7.23 -13.76 -2.53
C VAL A 168 6.92 -14.17 -3.96
N SER A 169 5.79 -14.84 -4.17
CA SER A 169 5.23 -15.10 -5.50
C SER A 169 3.94 -14.30 -5.68
N PHE A 170 3.81 -13.57 -6.78
CA PHE A 170 2.68 -12.68 -7.00
C PHE A 170 2.26 -12.62 -8.47
N LYS A 171 0.99 -12.26 -8.68
CA LYS A 171 0.40 -12.00 -9.99
C LYS A 171 0.73 -10.58 -10.44
N VAL A 172 0.88 -10.42 -11.75
CA VAL A 172 1.06 -9.13 -12.42
C VAL A 172 -0.03 -8.95 -13.48
N LEU A 173 -0.14 -7.77 -14.06
CA LEU A 173 -1.12 -7.47 -15.11
C LEU A 173 -0.43 -6.90 -16.35
N PRO A 174 -1.01 -7.09 -17.54
CA PRO A 174 -0.63 -6.31 -18.71
C PRO A 174 -0.77 -4.80 -18.44
N MET A 175 0.15 -4.01 -19.00
CA MET A 175 -0.01 -2.56 -19.07
C MET A 175 -1.08 -2.20 -20.11
N PRO A 176 -1.96 -1.24 -19.82
CA PRO A 176 -2.90 -0.72 -20.82
C PRO A 176 -2.14 0.01 -21.93
N THR A 177 -2.66 -0.02 -23.15
CA THR A 177 -2.04 0.68 -24.29
C THR A 177 -2.42 2.15 -24.37
N ALA A 178 -3.48 2.56 -23.66
CA ALA A 178 -3.92 3.94 -23.55
C ALA A 178 -4.51 4.22 -22.16
N GLN A 179 -4.41 5.48 -21.74
CA GLN A 179 -5.06 5.98 -20.52
C GLN A 179 -5.57 7.40 -20.71
N ALA A 180 -6.67 7.72 -20.04
CA ALA A 180 -7.20 9.08 -19.95
C ALA A 180 -7.66 9.37 -18.52
N THR A 181 -7.50 10.61 -18.09
CA THR A 181 -7.94 11.07 -16.78
C THR A 181 -8.80 12.31 -16.92
N LEU A 182 -10.04 12.23 -16.44
CA LEU A 182 -10.90 13.39 -16.27
C LEU A 182 -10.45 14.19 -15.05
N VAL A 183 -10.35 15.51 -15.19
CA VAL A 183 -9.99 16.45 -14.12
C VAL A 183 -11.12 17.43 -13.92
N ILE A 184 -11.76 17.38 -12.76
CA ILE A 184 -12.87 18.25 -12.38
C ILE A 184 -12.38 19.18 -11.27
N SER A 185 -12.24 20.47 -11.58
CA SER A 185 -11.62 21.47 -10.70
C SER A 185 -12.64 22.37 -10.02
N GLY A 186 -12.25 23.00 -8.91
CA GLY A 186 -13.07 24.00 -8.23
C GLY A 186 -14.32 23.41 -7.57
N ILE A 187 -14.17 22.21 -7.00
CA ILE A 187 -15.20 21.49 -6.24
C ILE A 187 -14.73 21.21 -4.82
N ASN A 188 -15.66 21.11 -3.88
CA ASN A 188 -15.34 20.74 -2.51
C ASN A 188 -15.28 19.21 -2.34
N ALA A 189 -14.89 18.75 -1.16
CA ALA A 189 -14.74 17.32 -0.87
C ALA A 189 -16.05 16.52 -1.04
N ASP A 190 -17.20 17.09 -0.67
CA ASP A 190 -18.50 16.43 -0.82
C ASP A 190 -18.82 16.18 -2.30
N VAL A 191 -18.76 17.22 -3.14
CA VAL A 191 -19.02 17.11 -4.59
C VAL A 191 -17.98 16.20 -5.25
N ALA A 192 -16.72 16.22 -4.81
CA ALA A 192 -15.69 15.33 -5.31
C ALA A 192 -16.01 13.85 -5.02
N VAL A 193 -16.45 13.53 -3.81
CA VAL A 193 -16.87 12.17 -3.45
C VAL A 193 -18.10 11.74 -4.26
N ASP A 194 -19.06 12.64 -4.51
CA ASP A 194 -20.21 12.35 -5.36
C ASP A 194 -19.79 12.03 -6.80
N VAL A 195 -18.91 12.86 -7.40
CA VAL A 195 -18.40 12.65 -8.76
C VAL A 195 -17.59 11.35 -8.86
N MET A 196 -16.67 11.10 -7.92
CA MET A 196 -15.88 9.87 -7.89
C MET A 196 -16.76 8.63 -7.71
N SER A 197 -17.77 8.70 -6.83
CA SER A 197 -18.68 7.59 -6.57
C SER A 197 -19.61 7.33 -7.75
N ALA A 198 -20.14 8.37 -8.38
CA ALA A 198 -20.93 8.26 -9.61
C ALA A 198 -20.11 7.62 -10.73
N SER A 199 -18.85 8.05 -10.91
CA SER A 199 -17.93 7.51 -11.91
C SER A 199 -17.67 6.01 -11.72
N LEU A 200 -17.39 5.58 -10.48
CA LEU A 200 -17.16 4.17 -10.14
C LEU A 200 -18.40 3.28 -10.34
N ASN A 201 -19.61 3.85 -10.28
CA ASN A 201 -20.87 3.13 -10.49
C ASN A 201 -21.30 3.05 -11.96
N THR A 202 -20.51 3.60 -12.88
CA THR A 202 -20.77 3.47 -14.32
C THR A 202 -20.25 2.15 -14.89
N ALA A 203 -20.71 1.78 -16.08
CA ALA A 203 -20.20 0.62 -16.83
C ALA A 203 -18.90 0.92 -17.61
N PHE A 204 -18.19 2.01 -17.29
CA PHE A 204 -17.05 2.50 -18.07
C PHE A 204 -15.68 2.07 -17.52
N ASP A 205 -15.64 1.09 -16.61
CA ASP A 205 -14.43 0.53 -15.96
C ASP A 205 -13.43 1.60 -15.49
N VAL A 206 -13.87 2.47 -14.60
CA VAL A 206 -12.98 3.43 -13.93
C VAL A 206 -11.91 2.68 -13.13
N THR A 207 -10.64 2.94 -13.42
CA THR A 207 -9.49 2.22 -12.84
C THR A 207 -8.81 2.96 -11.70
N GLY A 208 -9.27 4.15 -11.35
CA GLY A 208 -8.76 4.93 -10.23
C GLY A 208 -9.51 6.23 -10.05
N VAL A 209 -9.69 6.64 -8.80
CA VAL A 209 -10.27 7.94 -8.45
C VAL A 209 -9.51 8.56 -7.28
N ALA A 210 -9.25 9.86 -7.35
CA ALA A 210 -8.62 10.59 -6.27
C ALA A 210 -9.07 12.05 -6.26
N TYR A 211 -8.95 12.72 -5.13
CA TYR A 211 -9.22 14.14 -4.96
C TYR A 211 -8.09 14.80 -4.20
N ASP A 212 -7.50 15.85 -4.78
CA ASP A 212 -6.51 16.71 -4.13
C ASP A 212 -7.25 17.85 -3.42
N ILE A 213 -7.15 17.87 -2.10
CA ILE A 213 -7.86 18.82 -1.24
C ILE A 213 -7.39 20.25 -1.47
N ALA A 214 -6.09 20.46 -1.70
CA ALA A 214 -5.52 21.80 -1.86
C ALA A 214 -5.81 22.35 -3.26
N ALA A 215 -5.69 21.50 -4.28
CA ALA A 215 -6.00 21.88 -5.66
C ALA A 215 -7.51 21.98 -5.92
N GLN A 216 -8.34 21.38 -5.05
CA GLN A 216 -9.78 21.25 -5.23
C GLN A 216 -10.13 20.54 -6.55
N CYS A 217 -9.37 19.48 -6.85
CA CYS A 217 -9.45 18.75 -8.12
C CYS A 217 -9.73 17.26 -7.89
N ALA A 218 -10.79 16.75 -8.51
CA ALA A 218 -11.05 15.32 -8.62
C ALA A 218 -10.47 14.75 -9.92
N TYR A 219 -9.90 13.56 -9.82
CA TYR A 219 -9.27 12.81 -10.89
C TYR A 219 -10.00 11.48 -11.07
N VAL A 220 -10.37 11.15 -12.31
CA VAL A 220 -11.05 9.88 -12.64
C VAL A 220 -10.34 9.23 -13.83
N ARG A 221 -9.72 8.07 -13.62
CA ARG A 221 -8.91 7.38 -14.64
C ARG A 221 -9.69 6.29 -15.36
N LEU A 222 -9.47 6.23 -16.67
CA LEU A 222 -9.86 5.12 -17.53
C LEU A 222 -8.62 4.60 -18.26
N GLU A 223 -8.53 3.27 -18.38
CA GLU A 223 -7.39 2.59 -19.01
C GLU A 223 -7.86 1.43 -19.88
N GLY A 224 -7.07 1.10 -20.90
CA GLY A 224 -7.33 -0.06 -21.75
C GLY A 224 -6.79 0.17 -23.16
N PHE A 225 -7.57 -0.27 -24.16
CA PHE A 225 -7.26 -0.01 -25.56
C PHE A 225 -7.72 1.38 -25.98
N GLU A 226 -6.97 2.03 -26.88
CA GLU A 226 -7.16 3.42 -27.29
C GLU A 226 -8.61 3.77 -27.68
N GLN A 227 -9.23 3.00 -28.57
CA GLN A 227 -10.61 3.25 -29.00
C GLN A 227 -11.63 3.11 -27.86
N SER A 228 -11.42 2.13 -26.97
CA SER A 228 -12.27 1.90 -25.81
C SER A 228 -12.13 3.02 -24.78
N VAL A 229 -10.90 3.49 -24.52
CA VAL A 229 -10.66 4.64 -23.63
C VAL A 229 -11.31 5.90 -24.19
N LYS A 230 -11.14 6.21 -25.49
CA LYS A 230 -11.78 7.37 -26.13
C LYS A 230 -13.30 7.34 -26.00
N TYR A 231 -13.93 6.21 -26.30
CA TYR A 231 -15.39 6.04 -26.20
C TYR A 231 -15.89 6.18 -24.75
N ARG A 232 -15.24 5.51 -23.80
CA ARG A 232 -15.65 5.51 -22.38
C ARG A 232 -15.40 6.86 -21.72
N THR A 233 -14.33 7.56 -22.10
CA THR A 233 -14.05 8.93 -21.61
C THR A 233 -15.16 9.87 -22.02
N LYS A 234 -15.54 9.88 -23.30
CA LYS A 234 -16.66 10.70 -23.79
C LYS A 234 -17.98 10.33 -23.11
N SER A 235 -18.30 9.05 -23.04
CA SER A 235 -19.56 8.57 -22.44
C SER A 235 -19.64 8.91 -20.95
N LEU A 236 -18.51 8.86 -20.23
CA LEU A 236 -18.46 9.25 -18.82
C LEU A 236 -18.68 10.76 -18.66
N ILE A 237 -18.05 11.61 -19.49
CA ILE A 237 -18.31 13.06 -19.51
C ILE A 237 -19.79 13.35 -19.72
N ASP A 238 -20.42 12.71 -20.71
CA ASP A 238 -21.85 12.90 -21.03
C ASP A 238 -22.78 12.41 -19.90
N THR A 239 -22.31 11.48 -19.05
CA THR A 239 -23.08 10.92 -17.92
C THR A 239 -22.94 11.75 -16.64
N LEU A 240 -21.78 12.39 -16.42
CA LEU A 240 -21.52 13.17 -15.21
C LEU A 240 -22.30 14.49 -15.24
N THR A 241 -23.20 14.68 -14.29
CA THR A 241 -24.04 15.89 -14.17
C THR A 241 -23.39 17.01 -13.37
N VAL A 242 -22.06 17.14 -13.45
CA VAL A 242 -21.33 18.17 -12.70
C VAL A 242 -21.33 19.49 -13.48
N ASP A 243 -21.75 20.58 -12.81
CA ASP A 243 -21.75 21.94 -13.38
C ASP A 243 -20.34 22.57 -13.32
N ARG A 244 -19.37 21.87 -13.92
CA ARG A 244 -17.96 22.28 -14.01
C ARG A 244 -17.37 21.84 -15.33
N GLU A 245 -16.37 22.59 -15.80
CA GLU A 245 -15.55 22.15 -16.93
C GLU A 245 -14.76 20.89 -16.53
N ILE A 246 -14.78 19.90 -17.42
CA ILE A 246 -14.03 18.66 -17.27
C ILE A 246 -12.87 18.68 -18.25
N ALA A 247 -11.65 18.85 -17.75
CA ALA A 247 -10.44 18.71 -18.55
C ALA A 247 -10.09 17.23 -18.71
N VAL A 248 -9.40 16.87 -19.80
CA VAL A 248 -8.94 15.51 -20.09
C VAL A 248 -7.43 15.49 -20.24
N LEU A 249 -6.76 14.71 -19.39
CA LEU A 249 -5.34 14.38 -19.54
C LEU A 249 -5.21 13.05 -20.27
N GLU A 250 -4.39 12.98 -21.31
CA GLU A 250 -4.18 11.76 -22.09
C GLU A 250 -2.79 11.18 -21.84
N ASN A 251 -2.69 9.85 -21.85
CA ASN A 251 -1.44 9.08 -21.87
C ASN A 251 -0.39 9.57 -20.84
N ASP A 252 0.69 10.20 -21.29
CA ASP A 252 1.81 10.61 -20.43
C ASP A 252 1.40 11.65 -19.37
N ASP A 253 0.51 12.59 -19.70
CA ASP A 253 0.00 13.57 -18.74
C ASP A 253 -0.87 12.91 -17.67
N SER A 254 -1.70 11.94 -18.10
CA SER A 254 -2.45 11.08 -17.18
C SER A 254 -1.49 10.28 -16.29
N ALA A 255 -0.46 9.65 -16.87
CA ALA A 255 0.54 8.88 -16.12
C ALA A 255 1.26 9.74 -15.06
N ALA A 256 1.63 10.97 -15.43
CA ALA A 256 2.30 11.91 -14.54
C ALA A 256 1.40 12.31 -13.36
N ALA A 257 0.11 12.58 -13.61
CA ALA A 257 -0.86 12.89 -12.56
C ALA A 257 -0.98 11.74 -11.54
N TRP A 258 -1.13 10.49 -12.02
CA TRP A 258 -1.24 9.32 -11.14
C TRP A 258 0.05 8.96 -10.43
N SER A 259 1.20 9.18 -11.05
CA SER A 259 2.51 9.10 -10.38
C SER A 259 2.59 10.10 -9.23
N SER A 260 2.17 11.34 -9.45
CA SER A 260 2.14 12.39 -8.42
C SER A 260 1.22 12.03 -7.24
N ILE A 261 0.02 11.51 -7.52
CA ILE A 261 -0.93 11.02 -6.50
C ILE A 261 -0.31 9.85 -5.72
N ARG A 262 0.27 8.87 -6.42
CA ARG A 262 0.93 7.69 -5.82
C ARG A 262 2.11 8.08 -4.91
N MET A 263 2.80 9.18 -5.23
CA MET A 263 3.91 9.73 -4.45
C MET A 263 3.49 10.68 -3.33
N LEU A 264 2.18 10.95 -3.19
CA LEU A 264 1.63 11.92 -2.25
C LEU A 264 2.27 13.31 -2.40
N SER A 265 2.52 13.74 -3.64
CA SER A 265 3.29 14.96 -3.91
C SER A 265 2.64 16.21 -3.32
N ALA A 266 1.30 16.29 -3.33
CA ALA A 266 0.51 17.40 -2.79
C ALA A 266 0.79 17.73 -1.32
N ILE A 267 1.20 16.73 -0.52
CA ILE A 267 1.50 16.89 0.91
C ILE A 267 2.96 16.63 1.26
N SER A 268 3.81 16.30 0.29
CA SER A 268 5.17 15.83 0.56
C SER A 268 6.06 16.88 1.23
N ASN A 269 5.88 18.16 0.88
CA ASN A 269 6.66 19.27 1.44
C ASN A 269 6.08 19.83 2.75
N GLN A 270 4.96 19.30 3.23
CA GLN A 270 4.33 19.78 4.45
C GLN A 270 5.03 19.25 5.70
N ARG A 271 4.93 19.99 6.80
CA ARG A 271 5.43 19.56 8.11
C ARG A 271 4.41 18.67 8.81
N GLY A 272 4.86 17.99 9.86
CA GLY A 272 4.01 17.15 10.70
C GLY A 272 4.06 15.66 10.35
N ASP A 273 3.25 14.90 11.08
CA ASP A 273 3.11 13.47 10.97
C ASP A 273 2.24 13.10 9.78
N LEU A 274 2.66 12.09 9.00
CA LEU A 274 1.88 11.56 7.90
C LEU A 274 0.85 10.57 8.43
N TRP A 275 -0.41 10.82 8.13
CA TRP A 275 -1.53 9.96 8.50
C TRP A 275 -2.14 9.28 7.28
N LYS A 276 -2.50 8.02 7.48
CA LYS A 276 -3.32 7.22 6.58
C LYS A 276 -4.64 6.93 7.30
N ILE A 277 -5.74 7.47 6.80
CA ILE A 277 -7.06 7.40 7.43
C ILE A 277 -8.00 6.66 6.50
N SER A 278 -8.56 5.55 6.94
CA SER A 278 -9.52 4.74 6.19
C SER A 278 -10.89 4.83 6.86
N VAL A 279 -11.90 5.25 6.11
CA VAL A 279 -13.29 5.39 6.55
C VAL A 279 -14.23 4.92 5.44
N ARG A 280 -15.54 4.92 5.68
CA ARG A 280 -16.49 4.75 4.57
C ARG A 280 -16.33 5.96 3.62
N PRO A 281 -16.40 5.76 2.29
CA PRO A 281 -16.29 6.86 1.32
C PRO A 281 -17.12 8.10 1.66
N THR A 282 -18.36 7.90 2.09
CA THR A 282 -19.31 8.96 2.47
C THR A 282 -18.91 9.74 3.72
N ASP A 283 -18.08 9.18 4.60
CA ASP A 283 -17.60 9.87 5.81
C ASP A 283 -16.31 10.67 5.54
N GLY A 284 -15.67 10.46 4.39
CA GLY A 284 -14.42 11.12 4.01
C GLY A 284 -14.49 12.66 4.06
N PRO A 285 -15.51 13.30 3.45
CA PRO A 285 -15.66 14.75 3.51
C PRO A 285 -15.82 15.28 4.93
N GLN A 286 -16.57 14.55 5.78
CA GLN A 286 -16.73 14.91 7.18
C GLN A 286 -15.41 14.88 7.95
N ILE A 287 -14.53 13.91 7.69
CA ILE A 287 -13.17 13.87 8.27
C ILE A 287 -12.36 15.10 7.84
N VAL A 288 -12.37 15.43 6.54
CA VAL A 288 -11.68 16.60 5.99
C VAL A 288 -12.15 17.88 6.66
N GLN A 289 -13.46 18.08 6.78
CA GLN A 289 -14.05 19.24 7.43
C GLN A 289 -13.72 19.31 8.92
N LYS A 290 -13.95 18.21 9.66
CA LYS A 290 -13.72 18.13 11.10
C LYS A 290 -12.26 18.42 11.48
N LEU A 291 -11.32 17.93 10.67
CA LEU A 291 -9.89 18.12 10.91
C LEU A 291 -9.37 19.44 10.33
N GLY A 292 -10.20 20.21 9.61
CA GLY A 292 -9.81 21.46 8.96
C GLY A 292 -8.69 21.26 7.93
N LEU A 293 -8.70 20.15 7.20
CA LEU A 293 -7.64 19.84 6.25
C LEU A 293 -7.74 20.79 5.05
N ILE A 294 -6.74 21.66 4.90
CA ILE A 294 -6.56 22.52 3.72
C ILE A 294 -5.77 21.84 2.59
N SER A 295 -5.30 20.62 2.86
CA SER A 295 -4.47 19.83 1.96
C SER A 295 -4.46 18.37 2.36
N GLY A 296 -4.28 17.51 1.37
CA GLY A 296 -4.37 16.06 1.54
C GLY A 296 -4.85 15.45 0.24
N ILE A 297 -4.83 14.12 0.20
CA ILE A 297 -5.32 13.34 -0.93
C ILE A 297 -6.39 12.40 -0.41
N MET A 298 -7.58 12.50 -0.97
CA MET A 298 -8.66 11.54 -0.78
C MET A 298 -8.61 10.55 -1.94
N ASP A 299 -8.31 9.28 -1.67
CA ASP A 299 -8.27 8.18 -2.64
C ASP A 299 -9.48 7.26 -2.41
N TRP A 300 -9.76 6.35 -3.34
CA TRP A 300 -10.86 5.38 -3.28
C TRP A 300 -12.21 6.02 -2.96
N SER A 301 -12.52 7.11 -3.67
CA SER A 301 -13.76 7.89 -3.52
C SER A 301 -13.94 8.50 -2.12
N GLY A 302 -12.83 8.84 -1.44
CA GLY A 302 -12.86 9.36 -0.06
C GLY A 302 -12.76 8.31 1.03
N GLY A 303 -12.73 7.02 0.67
CA GLY A 303 -12.54 5.94 1.64
C GLY A 303 -11.12 5.85 2.20
N LEU A 304 -10.17 6.57 1.61
CA LEU A 304 -8.81 6.72 2.10
C LEU A 304 -8.39 8.18 2.07
N ILE A 305 -7.82 8.69 3.15
CA ILE A 305 -7.31 10.05 3.25
C ILE A 305 -5.84 10.00 3.67
N TRP A 306 -5.01 10.67 2.90
CA TRP A 306 -3.62 10.97 3.23
C TRP A 306 -3.50 12.42 3.62
N ALA A 307 -2.97 12.70 4.81
CA ALA A 307 -2.79 14.06 5.30
C ALA A 307 -1.55 14.16 6.18
N LYS A 308 -0.90 15.33 6.18
CA LYS A 308 0.09 15.66 7.21
C LYS A 308 -0.56 16.57 8.25
N MET A 309 -0.33 16.26 9.52
CA MET A 309 -0.91 16.97 10.65
C MET A 309 0.13 17.19 11.74
N ASP A 310 -0.09 18.17 12.60
CA ASP A 310 0.78 18.39 13.75
C ASP A 310 0.93 17.13 14.61
N ALA A 311 2.11 16.98 15.20
CA ALA A 311 2.45 15.85 16.05
C ALA A 311 1.56 15.78 17.30
N GLY A 312 1.46 14.60 17.90
CA GLY A 312 0.75 14.38 19.17
C GLY A 312 -0.74 14.07 19.03
N LYS A 313 -1.29 14.06 17.80
CA LYS A 313 -2.63 13.52 17.57
C LYS A 313 -2.67 12.01 17.76
N THR A 314 -3.76 11.50 18.29
CA THR A 314 -4.09 10.07 18.33
C THR A 314 -5.12 9.74 17.26
N ALA A 315 -5.25 8.46 16.91
CA ALA A 315 -6.29 8.03 15.99
C ALA A 315 -7.71 8.34 16.49
N ARG A 316 -7.93 8.39 17.81
CA ARG A 316 -9.19 8.84 18.40
C ARG A 316 -9.45 10.32 18.10
N ASP A 317 -8.41 11.16 18.16
CA ASP A 317 -8.53 12.58 17.80
C ASP A 317 -8.86 12.74 16.30
N ILE A 318 -8.30 11.88 15.45
CA ILE A 318 -8.57 11.86 14.00
C ILE A 318 -10.01 11.44 13.73
N LEU A 319 -10.42 10.26 14.22
CA LEU A 319 -11.71 9.64 13.87
C LEU A 319 -12.87 10.22 14.69
N GLY A 320 -12.68 10.47 15.99
CA GLY A 320 -13.76 10.68 16.96
C GLY A 320 -14.77 9.54 16.91
N ASP A 321 -16.03 9.88 16.60
CA ASP A 321 -17.14 8.92 16.54
C ASP A 321 -17.32 8.26 15.16
N ILE A 322 -16.50 8.61 14.17
CA ILE A 322 -16.55 8.02 12.83
C ILE A 322 -15.84 6.67 12.84
N GLU A 323 -16.54 5.62 12.41
CA GLU A 323 -15.95 4.28 12.28
C GLU A 323 -14.86 4.26 11.19
N GLY A 324 -13.70 3.70 11.53
CA GLY A 324 -12.59 3.60 10.61
C GLY A 324 -11.28 3.24 11.28
N HIS A 325 -10.19 3.42 10.54
CA HIS A 325 -8.83 3.20 11.01
C HIS A 325 -7.96 4.41 10.68
N ALA A 326 -7.14 4.85 11.63
CA ALA A 326 -6.16 5.90 11.40
C ALA A 326 -4.78 5.41 11.84
N ILE A 327 -3.80 5.53 10.94
CA ILE A 327 -2.43 5.03 11.13
C ILE A 327 -1.49 6.23 11.00
N ASN A 328 -0.72 6.52 12.05
CA ASN A 328 0.35 7.51 12.00
C ASN A 328 1.60 6.86 11.42
N LEU A 329 1.88 7.13 10.14
CA LEU A 329 3.02 6.55 9.42
C LEU A 329 4.36 7.19 9.79
N SER A 330 4.36 8.37 10.41
CA SER A 330 5.55 9.03 10.97
C SER A 330 5.89 8.56 12.38
N ALA A 331 4.95 7.91 13.08
CA ALA A 331 5.20 7.39 14.41
C ALA A 331 6.34 6.36 14.40
N LYS A 332 7.37 6.65 15.21
CA LYS A 332 8.56 5.83 15.33
C LYS A 332 8.31 4.58 16.20
N THR A 333 7.45 4.68 17.21
CA THR A 333 7.05 3.60 18.14
C THR A 333 5.59 3.75 18.59
N GLY A 334 4.93 2.63 18.94
CA GLY A 334 3.78 2.53 19.87
C GLY A 334 2.43 3.16 19.50
N LEU A 335 2.35 4.07 18.52
CA LEU A 335 1.09 4.75 18.14
C LEU A 335 0.77 4.61 16.64
N LYS A 336 1.52 3.76 15.93
CA LYS A 336 1.36 3.60 14.48
C LYS A 336 0.03 2.93 14.12
N PHE A 337 -0.41 1.95 14.90
CA PHE A 337 -1.69 1.26 14.68
C PHE A 337 -2.50 1.33 15.97
N SER A 338 -3.61 2.04 15.94
CA SER A 338 -4.60 1.98 17.01
C SER A 338 -5.68 0.99 16.61
N ASN A 339 -5.74 -0.16 17.27
CA ASN A 339 -6.90 -1.02 17.18
C ASN A 339 -7.73 -0.84 18.45
N THR A 340 -8.86 -0.16 18.35
CA THR A 340 -9.75 0.06 19.50
C THR A 340 -10.67 -1.13 19.76
N ASN A 341 -10.66 -2.17 18.92
CA ASN A 341 -11.48 -3.37 19.07
C ASN A 341 -10.75 -4.45 19.91
N PRO A 342 -11.22 -4.76 21.14
CA PRO A 342 -10.55 -5.70 22.04
C PRO A 342 -10.49 -7.14 21.51
N ALA A 343 -11.53 -7.59 20.80
CA ALA A 343 -11.57 -8.94 20.25
C ALA A 343 -10.53 -9.11 19.13
N LEU A 344 -10.41 -8.10 18.27
CA LEU A 344 -9.38 -8.09 17.22
C LEU A 344 -7.98 -7.99 17.81
N ALA A 345 -7.79 -7.18 18.86
CA ALA A 345 -6.51 -7.09 19.57
C ALA A 345 -6.10 -8.44 20.20
N HIS A 346 -7.05 -9.17 20.80
CA HIS A 346 -6.81 -10.51 21.33
C HIS A 346 -6.40 -11.50 20.24
N LEU A 347 -7.11 -11.55 19.11
CA LEU A 347 -6.76 -12.41 17.98
C LEU A 347 -5.38 -12.08 17.40
N GLN A 348 -5.05 -10.80 17.28
CA GLN A 348 -3.72 -10.35 16.84
C GLN A 348 -2.62 -10.78 17.82
N GLY A 349 -2.88 -10.70 19.12
CA GLY A 349 -1.98 -11.21 20.16
C GLY A 349 -1.72 -12.71 20.04
N ALA A 350 -2.78 -13.51 19.96
CA ALA A 350 -2.68 -14.97 19.82
C ALA A 350 -1.95 -15.40 18.54
N LEU A 351 -2.16 -14.68 17.43
CA LEU A 351 -1.41 -14.92 16.19
C LEU A 351 0.08 -14.62 16.37
N ARG A 352 0.45 -13.50 17.00
CA ARG A 352 1.86 -13.19 17.27
C ARG A 352 2.50 -14.24 18.17
N GLU A 353 1.85 -14.67 19.24
CA GLU A 353 2.37 -15.74 20.11
C GLU A 353 2.61 -17.04 19.34
N LYS A 354 1.77 -17.37 18.36
CA LYS A 354 1.90 -18.59 17.55
C LYS A 354 3.02 -18.50 16.49
N PHE A 355 3.24 -17.32 15.91
CA PHE A 355 4.20 -17.11 14.82
C PHE A 355 5.57 -16.64 15.32
N ASP A 356 5.60 -15.91 16.42
CA ASP A 356 6.78 -15.38 17.10
C ASP A 356 6.66 -15.56 18.62
N PRO A 357 6.78 -16.81 19.13
CA PRO A 357 6.63 -17.10 20.56
C PRO A 357 7.72 -16.47 21.43
N LYS A 358 8.85 -16.04 20.83
CA LYS A 358 9.91 -15.32 21.52
C LYS A 358 9.63 -13.81 21.60
N GLY A 359 8.67 -13.30 20.83
CA GLY A 359 8.33 -11.88 20.78
C GLY A 359 9.47 -10.99 20.26
N ILE A 360 10.32 -11.53 19.37
CA ILE A 360 11.52 -10.84 18.89
C ILE A 360 11.27 -9.97 17.65
N PHE A 361 10.18 -10.14 16.92
CA PHE A 361 9.94 -9.46 15.66
C PHE A 361 9.17 -8.14 15.83
N ASN A 362 9.85 -7.01 15.56
CA ASN A 362 9.24 -5.67 15.53
C ASN A 362 8.34 -5.39 16.74
N PRO A 363 8.82 -5.58 17.98
CA PRO A 363 7.98 -5.41 19.18
C PRO A 363 7.43 -3.99 19.27
N GLY A 364 6.19 -3.88 19.73
CA GLY A 364 5.49 -2.59 19.88
C GLY A 364 5.12 -1.90 18.56
N LEU A 365 5.31 -2.56 17.41
CA LEU A 365 4.85 -2.04 16.13
C LEU A 365 3.36 -2.29 15.94
N MET A 366 2.82 -3.45 16.33
CA MET A 366 1.39 -3.78 16.28
C MET A 366 0.92 -4.25 17.64
N GLY A 367 -0.22 -3.75 18.11
CA GLY A 367 -0.79 -4.08 19.42
C GLY A 367 -1.39 -2.86 20.06
#